data_AF-A0A3B9MZX8-F1
#
_entry.id   AF-A0A3B9MZX8-F1
#
_cell.length_a   1.000
_cell.length_b   1.000
_cell.length_c   1.000
_cell.angle_alpha   90.00
_cell.angle_beta   90.00
_cell.angle_gamma   90.00
#
_symmetry.space_group_name_H-M   'P 1'
#
loop_
_entity.id
_entity.type
_entity.pdbx_description
1 polymer ?
#
loop_
_entity_poly.entity_id
_entity_poly.type
_entity_poly.pdbx_seq_one_letter_code
_entity_poly.pdbx_strand_id
1 'polypeptide(L)'
;MLSSCTVGTANRNVVNSNVQDNEPDIKQKAEQLKKSYQKLSSSPYTAKYQQEYFEAFPNAFLLFNKLFGYSDKEPLGEPTSDFNSPLYNEAYLYVEAFFKLTGIEKTLYYNRIINISINGRWYADGVSHFQHGMKEKVKADINVFCELLSKRSEKEIKSFWYFYFDSPHPIKEIPEELQKIKEIDSKIFPLMVLALKEVQQAWKE
;
A
#
# COMPACT_ATOMS: atom_id res chain seq x y z
N MET A 1 -38.79 -13.39 -59.69
CA MET A 1 -37.93 -12.53 -60.53
C MET A 1 -37.87 -11.16 -59.89
N LEU A 2 -36.65 -10.66 -59.66
CA LEU A 2 -36.25 -9.26 -59.36
C LEU A 2 -36.80 -8.65 -58.06
N SER A 3 -36.13 -7.75 -57.35
CA SER A 3 -34.73 -7.35 -57.17
C SER A 3 -34.82 -6.17 -56.18
N SER A 4 -34.18 -6.24 -55.02
CA SER A 4 -33.99 -5.11 -54.07
C SER A 4 -33.07 -5.63 -52.96
N CYS A 5 -32.03 -4.97 -52.46
CA CYS A 5 -31.53 -3.61 -52.59
C CYS A 5 -30.00 -3.65 -52.36
N THR A 6 -29.30 -2.73 -53.01
CA THR A 6 -27.91 -2.31 -52.77
C THR A 6 -27.75 -1.68 -51.38
N VAL A 7 -26.68 -2.00 -50.64
CA VAL A 7 -25.88 -1.03 -49.85
C VAL A 7 -24.46 -1.57 -49.66
N GLY A 8 -23.48 -0.66 -49.85
CA GLY A 8 -22.05 -0.90 -49.99
C GLY A 8 -21.30 -1.48 -48.80
N THR A 9 -20.25 -2.22 -49.13
CA THR A 9 -19.21 -2.70 -48.23
C THR A 9 -18.22 -1.59 -47.91
N ALA A 10 -18.46 -0.89 -46.79
CA ALA A 10 -17.46 -0.06 -46.14
C ALA A 10 -16.68 -0.91 -45.12
N ASN A 11 -15.45 -1.21 -45.51
CA ASN A 11 -14.24 -1.45 -44.72
C ASN A 11 -14.35 -1.27 -43.19
N ARG A 12 -13.96 -2.29 -42.43
CA ARG A 12 -13.29 -2.11 -41.12
C ARG A 12 -12.45 -3.33 -40.77
N ASN A 13 -11.15 -3.19 -41.05
CA ASN A 13 -10.07 -3.91 -40.39
C ASN A 13 -10.35 -3.97 -38.88
N VAL A 14 -10.67 -5.16 -38.38
CA VAL A 14 -10.59 -5.46 -36.95
C VAL A 14 -9.11 -5.66 -36.65
N VAL A 15 -8.42 -4.56 -36.35
CA VAL A 15 -7.13 -4.62 -35.66
C VAL A 15 -7.43 -5.17 -34.29
N ASN A 16 -7.02 -6.41 -34.08
CA ASN A 16 -7.02 -7.09 -32.81
C ASN A 16 -5.98 -6.40 -31.91
N SER A 17 -6.37 -5.33 -31.23
CA SER A 17 -5.53 -4.69 -30.23
C SER A 17 -5.60 -5.52 -28.95
N ASN A 18 -4.63 -6.44 -28.82
CA ASN A 18 -4.17 -6.96 -27.54
C ASN A 18 -3.81 -5.78 -26.64
N VAL A 19 -4.75 -5.35 -25.80
CA VAL A 19 -4.45 -4.49 -24.66
C VAL A 19 -4.00 -5.44 -23.56
N GLN A 20 -2.70 -5.70 -23.57
CA GLN A 20 -1.99 -6.36 -22.49
C GLN A 20 -1.94 -5.35 -21.35
N ASP A 21 -2.80 -5.53 -20.35
CA ASP A 21 -2.83 -4.70 -19.14
C ASP A 21 -1.41 -4.65 -18.55
N ASN A 22 -0.85 -3.44 -18.49
CA ASN A 22 0.51 -3.17 -18.03
C ASN A 22 0.62 -3.39 -16.51
N GLU A 23 0.71 -4.64 -16.10
CA GLU A 23 1.24 -4.98 -14.79
C GLU A 23 2.71 -4.51 -14.74
N PRO A 24 3.13 -3.70 -13.74
CA PRO A 24 4.53 -3.33 -13.63
C PRO A 24 5.36 -4.60 -13.44
N ASP A 25 6.43 -4.73 -14.21
CA ASP A 25 7.40 -5.80 -13.99
C ASP A 25 7.95 -5.68 -12.56
N ILE A 26 7.46 -6.54 -11.68
CA ILE A 26 7.79 -6.53 -10.25
C ILE A 26 9.29 -6.73 -10.06
N LYS A 27 9.97 -7.45 -10.96
CA LYS A 27 11.43 -7.59 -10.94
C LYS A 27 12.08 -6.23 -11.16
N GLN A 28 11.65 -5.48 -12.18
CA GLN A 28 12.16 -4.14 -12.44
C GLN A 28 11.94 -3.20 -11.23
N LYS A 29 10.77 -3.27 -10.59
CA LYS A 29 10.47 -2.47 -9.39
C LYS A 29 11.35 -2.87 -8.20
N ALA A 30 11.56 -4.16 -7.97
CA ALA A 30 12.47 -4.65 -6.94
C ALA A 30 13.90 -4.16 -7.19
N GLU A 31 14.40 -4.23 -8.43
CA GLU A 31 15.74 -3.74 -8.78
C GLU A 31 15.89 -2.22 -8.66
N GLN A 32 14.87 -1.45 -9.02
CA GLN A 32 14.85 0.01 -8.79
C GLN A 32 14.95 0.33 -7.30
N LEU A 33 14.15 -0.35 -6.49
CA LEU A 33 14.16 -0.17 -5.04
C LEU A 33 15.50 -0.58 -4.42
N LYS A 34 16.07 -1.74 -4.79
CA LYS A 34 17.42 -2.18 -4.36
C LYS A 34 18.47 -1.12 -4.66
N LYS A 35 18.52 -0.59 -5.89
CA LYS A 35 19.48 0.44 -6.28
C LYS A 35 19.32 1.73 -5.47
N SER A 36 18.08 2.18 -5.26
CA SER A 36 17.83 3.38 -4.46
C SER A 36 18.20 3.17 -2.99
N TYR A 37 17.94 1.98 -2.44
CA TYR A 37 18.32 1.61 -1.07
C TYR A 37 19.84 1.57 -0.91
N GLN A 38 20.57 0.98 -1.84
CA GLN A 38 22.04 0.94 -1.83
C GLN A 38 22.64 2.35 -1.81
N LYS A 39 22.08 3.30 -2.58
CA LYS A 39 22.50 4.70 -2.53
C LYS A 39 22.19 5.33 -1.18
N LEU A 40 20.98 5.10 -0.64
CA LEU A 40 20.56 5.60 0.66
C LEU A 40 21.45 5.08 1.80
N SER A 41 21.82 3.80 1.78
CA SER A 41 22.65 3.16 2.79
C SER A 41 24.14 3.46 2.64
N SER A 42 24.55 4.08 1.54
CA SER A 42 25.93 4.49 1.28
C SER A 42 26.21 5.89 1.83
N SER A 43 27.46 6.16 2.20
CA SER A 43 27.88 7.52 2.52
C SER A 43 28.08 8.34 1.22
N PRO A 44 27.59 9.59 1.14
CA PRO A 44 26.85 10.33 2.17
C PRO A 44 25.33 10.07 2.18
N TYR A 45 24.70 10.10 3.36
CA TYR A 45 23.24 10.10 3.53
C TYR A 45 22.67 11.49 3.21
N THR A 46 22.11 11.68 2.01
CA THR A 46 21.67 12.99 1.51
C THR A 46 20.16 13.09 1.31
N ALA A 47 19.61 14.31 1.31
CA ALA A 47 18.21 14.55 0.96
C ALA A 47 17.85 14.01 -0.43
N LYS A 48 18.78 14.07 -1.40
CA LYS A 48 18.60 13.50 -2.74
C LYS A 48 18.39 11.98 -2.68
N TYR A 49 19.22 11.24 -1.94
CA TYR A 49 19.08 9.78 -1.84
C TYR A 49 17.83 9.36 -1.05
N GLN A 50 17.44 10.16 -0.05
CA GLN A 50 16.15 9.97 0.62
C GLN A 50 14.98 10.12 -0.36
N GLN A 51 14.99 11.16 -1.21
CA GLN A 51 13.97 11.39 -2.22
C GLN A 51 13.93 10.26 -3.27
N GLU A 52 15.09 9.86 -3.81
CA GLU A 52 15.18 8.74 -4.77
C GLU A 52 14.62 7.43 -4.17
N TYR A 53 14.95 7.15 -2.91
CA TYR A 53 14.44 5.98 -2.20
C TYR A 53 12.93 6.07 -1.95
N PHE A 54 12.45 7.23 -1.49
CA PHE A 54 11.03 7.47 -1.28
C PHE A 54 10.21 7.31 -2.57
N GLU A 55 10.72 7.76 -3.71
CA GLU A 55 10.08 7.60 -5.01
C GLU A 55 10.05 6.14 -5.48
N ALA A 56 11.12 5.38 -5.21
CA ALA A 56 11.20 3.96 -5.54
C ALA A 56 10.36 3.06 -4.60
N PHE A 57 10.13 3.48 -3.36
CA PHE A 57 9.30 2.75 -2.40
C PHE A 57 7.87 2.59 -2.93
N PRO A 58 7.16 1.47 -2.67
CA PRO A 58 5.77 1.29 -3.11
C PRO A 58 4.85 2.41 -2.62
N ASN A 59 3.82 2.77 -3.39
CA ASN A 59 2.79 3.77 -3.03
C ASN A 59 1.38 3.18 -2.94
N ALA A 60 1.25 1.85 -2.90
CA ALA A 60 -0.02 1.16 -2.77
C ALA A 60 0.21 -0.21 -2.13
N PHE A 61 -0.77 -0.70 -1.37
CA PHE A 61 -0.66 -1.99 -0.68
C PHE A 61 -0.31 -3.14 -1.62
N LEU A 62 -0.96 -3.20 -2.79
CA LEU A 62 -0.74 -4.28 -3.75
C LEU A 62 0.73 -4.38 -4.19
N LEU A 63 1.36 -3.25 -4.53
CA LEU A 63 2.79 -3.25 -4.91
C LEU A 63 3.68 -3.51 -3.70
N PHE A 64 3.34 -2.98 -2.53
CA PHE A 64 4.05 -3.28 -1.29
C PHE A 64 4.06 -4.80 -1.02
N ASN A 65 2.91 -5.44 -1.07
CA ASN A 65 2.78 -6.87 -0.82
C ASN A 65 3.46 -7.72 -1.90
N LYS A 66 3.44 -7.29 -3.17
CA LYS A 66 4.17 -7.97 -4.25
C LYS A 66 5.69 -7.85 -4.15
N LEU A 67 6.20 -6.88 -3.40
CA LEU A 67 7.63 -6.70 -3.17
C LEU A 67 8.09 -7.41 -1.90
N PHE A 68 7.30 -7.34 -0.82
CA PHE A 68 7.71 -7.73 0.53
C PHE A 68 6.89 -8.84 1.17
N GLY A 69 5.73 -9.19 0.60
CA GLY A 69 4.79 -10.14 1.19
C GLY A 69 5.05 -11.58 0.78
N TYR A 70 4.32 -12.49 1.43
CA TYR A 70 4.24 -13.89 1.03
C TYR A 70 3.30 -14.05 -0.18
N SER A 71 3.63 -14.95 -1.11
CA SER A 71 2.84 -15.23 -2.31
C SER A 71 2.66 -16.73 -2.49
N ASP A 72 1.42 -17.23 -2.36
CA ASP A 72 1.08 -18.63 -2.60
C ASP A 72 1.28 -19.11 -4.07
N LYS A 73 1.70 -18.20 -4.96
CA LYS A 73 2.00 -18.47 -6.38
C LYS A 73 3.50 -18.37 -6.63
N GLU A 74 3.99 -19.15 -7.59
CA GLU A 74 5.43 -19.28 -7.92
C GLU A 74 6.18 -17.94 -7.86
N PRO A 75 7.39 -17.92 -7.28
CA PRO A 75 8.18 -16.70 -7.18
C PRO A 75 8.40 -16.09 -8.57
N LEU A 76 8.23 -14.77 -8.67
CA LEU A 76 8.53 -14.01 -9.89
C LEU A 76 10.06 -13.92 -10.09
N GLY A 77 10.74 -15.05 -10.32
CA GLY A 77 12.21 -15.17 -10.29
C GLY A 77 12.72 -16.57 -10.61
N GLU A 78 14.05 -16.75 -10.58
CA GLU A 78 14.68 -18.08 -10.59
C GLU A 78 14.00 -18.98 -9.54
N PRO A 79 13.76 -20.28 -9.83
CA PRO A 79 13.05 -21.17 -8.94
C PRO A 79 13.88 -21.45 -7.68
N THR A 80 13.79 -20.56 -6.71
CA THR A 80 14.07 -20.89 -5.31
C THR A 80 12.82 -21.56 -4.76
N SER A 81 12.97 -22.54 -3.88
CA SER A 81 11.92 -23.30 -3.20
C SER A 81 10.93 -22.47 -2.36
N ASP A 82 10.93 -21.15 -2.52
CA ASP A 82 10.37 -20.19 -1.59
C ASP A 82 9.31 -19.36 -2.31
N PHE A 83 8.06 -19.48 -1.84
CA PHE A 83 6.85 -18.75 -2.23
C PHE A 83 6.91 -17.24 -1.87
N ASN A 84 8.09 -16.64 -1.94
CA ASN A 84 8.41 -15.35 -1.35
C ASN A 84 8.51 -14.28 -2.43
N SER A 85 8.00 -13.08 -2.14
CA SER A 85 8.22 -11.91 -3.01
C SER A 85 9.72 -11.56 -3.12
N PRO A 86 10.16 -10.85 -4.18
CA PRO A 86 11.58 -10.65 -4.47
C PRO A 86 12.41 -9.99 -3.36
N LEU A 87 11.79 -9.26 -2.43
CA LEU A 87 12.45 -8.60 -1.30
C LEU A 87 11.95 -9.11 0.06
N TYR A 88 11.27 -10.26 0.11
CA TYR A 88 10.70 -10.82 1.34
C TYR A 88 11.73 -10.96 2.47
N ASN A 89 12.83 -11.66 2.19
CA ASN A 89 13.88 -11.96 3.19
C ASN A 89 14.58 -10.70 3.73
N GLU A 90 14.47 -9.59 3.01
CA GLU A 90 15.10 -8.31 3.36
C GLU A 90 14.07 -7.25 3.76
N ALA A 91 12.78 -7.60 3.83
CA ALA A 91 11.68 -6.63 3.93
C ALA A 91 11.84 -5.67 5.11
N TYR A 92 12.30 -6.19 6.26
CA TYR A 92 12.58 -5.38 7.44
C TYR A 92 13.52 -4.20 7.14
N LEU A 93 14.60 -4.42 6.39
CA LEU A 93 15.62 -3.39 6.11
C LEU A 93 15.04 -2.23 5.30
N TYR A 94 14.25 -2.54 4.26
CA TYR A 94 13.61 -1.52 3.44
C TYR A 94 12.54 -0.78 4.24
N VAL A 95 11.65 -1.51 4.92
CA VAL A 95 10.58 -0.88 5.71
C VAL A 95 11.16 0.03 6.80
N GLU A 96 12.19 -0.44 7.51
CA GLU A 96 12.85 0.36 8.55
C GLU A 96 13.50 1.62 7.96
N ALA A 97 14.17 1.52 6.82
CA ALA A 97 14.77 2.67 6.14
C ALA A 97 13.72 3.71 5.70
N PHE A 98 12.56 3.26 5.22
CA PHE A 98 11.43 4.14 4.90
C PHE A 98 10.92 4.92 6.12
N PHE A 99 10.86 4.29 7.29
CA PHE A 99 10.42 4.96 8.52
C PHE A 99 11.46 5.90 9.14
N LYS A 100 12.74 5.78 8.74
CA LYS A 100 13.87 6.62 9.14
C LYS A 100 14.11 7.85 8.23
N LEU A 101 13.36 8.00 7.13
CA LEU A 101 13.47 9.17 6.26
C LEU A 101 13.12 10.46 7.02
N THR A 102 13.94 11.49 6.86
CA THR A 102 13.82 12.81 7.52
C THR A 102 13.78 13.98 6.54
N GLY A 103 14.22 13.78 5.29
CA GLY A 103 14.31 14.80 4.25
C GLY A 103 13.10 14.86 3.31
N ILE A 104 12.01 14.16 3.61
CA ILE A 104 10.79 14.15 2.79
C ILE A 104 9.76 15.10 3.42
N GLU A 105 9.08 15.88 2.58
CA GLU A 105 7.98 16.74 3.02
C GLU A 105 6.90 15.91 3.73
N LYS A 106 6.45 16.39 4.91
CA LYS A 106 5.64 15.63 5.85
C LYS A 106 4.32 15.16 5.25
N THR A 107 3.62 16.03 4.53
CA THR A 107 2.33 15.72 3.88
C THR A 107 2.50 14.64 2.81
N LEU A 108 3.52 14.76 1.96
CA LEU A 108 3.85 13.77 0.95
C LEU A 108 4.19 12.42 1.59
N TYR A 109 4.99 12.43 2.65
CA TYR A 109 5.38 11.25 3.39
C TYR A 109 4.19 10.53 4.07
N TYR A 110 3.29 11.27 4.71
CA TYR A 110 2.11 10.68 5.36
C TYR A 110 1.06 10.21 4.37
N ASN A 111 0.91 10.89 3.24
CA ASN A 111 0.09 10.38 2.15
C ASN A 111 0.62 9.05 1.62
N ARG A 112 1.94 8.86 1.53
CA ARG A 112 2.54 7.58 1.15
C ARG A 112 2.15 6.47 2.12
N ILE A 113 2.23 6.74 3.42
CA ILE A 113 1.82 5.78 4.46
C ILE A 113 0.34 5.41 4.30
N ILE A 114 -0.54 6.42 4.20
CA ILE A 114 -1.99 6.23 4.03
C ILE A 114 -2.28 5.38 2.79
N ASN A 115 -1.66 5.70 1.65
CA ASN A 115 -1.90 4.99 0.39
C ASN A 115 -1.50 3.50 0.45
N ILE A 116 -0.40 3.18 1.14
CA ILE A 116 0.02 1.78 1.35
C ILE A 116 -0.92 1.07 2.32
N SER A 117 -1.49 1.78 3.30
CA SER A 117 -2.44 1.19 4.27
C SER A 117 -3.84 0.96 3.70
N ILE A 118 -4.24 1.69 2.66
CA ILE A 118 -5.52 1.47 1.97
C ILE A 118 -5.50 0.11 1.24
N ASN A 119 -6.57 -0.65 1.40
CA ASN A 119 -6.73 -2.06 1.03
C ASN A 119 -5.74 -3.01 1.71
N GLY A 120 -5.06 -2.56 2.77
CA GLY A 120 -4.16 -3.38 3.57
C GLY A 120 -4.89 -4.48 4.35
N ARG A 121 -4.20 -5.60 4.51
CA ARG A 121 -4.55 -6.70 5.41
C ARG A 121 -3.31 -7.08 6.19
N TRP A 122 -3.51 -7.55 7.41
CA TRP A 122 -2.41 -8.03 8.22
C TRP A 122 -1.81 -9.29 7.60
N TYR A 123 -0.49 -9.30 7.50
CA TYR A 123 0.34 -10.47 7.20
C TYR A 123 1.60 -10.37 8.07
N ALA A 124 2.29 -11.49 8.25
CA ALA A 124 3.57 -11.53 8.96
C ALA A 124 4.66 -10.72 8.21
N ASP A 125 5.82 -10.61 8.86
CA ASP A 125 7.06 -10.05 8.28
C ASP A 125 6.89 -8.61 7.78
N GLY A 126 7.22 -8.33 6.51
CA GLY A 126 7.27 -6.98 5.95
C GLY A 126 5.99 -6.16 6.18
N VAL A 127 4.82 -6.80 6.08
CA VAL A 127 3.52 -6.13 6.30
C VAL A 127 3.34 -5.76 7.77
N SER A 128 3.67 -6.67 8.69
CA SER A 128 3.59 -6.40 10.13
C SER A 128 4.54 -5.27 10.56
N HIS A 129 5.76 -5.23 10.01
CA HIS A 129 6.73 -4.17 10.26
C HIS A 129 6.22 -2.82 9.74
N PHE A 130 5.61 -2.80 8.55
CA PHE A 130 5.07 -1.57 7.99
C PHE A 130 3.89 -1.06 8.83
N GLN A 131 2.99 -1.97 9.23
CA GLN A 131 1.86 -1.61 10.08
C GLN A 131 2.33 -1.03 11.42
N HIS A 132 3.37 -1.61 12.03
CA HIS A 132 3.95 -1.09 13.26
C HIS A 132 4.47 0.35 13.07
N GLY A 133 5.31 0.59 12.05
CA GLY A 133 5.80 1.93 11.75
C GLY A 133 4.69 2.94 11.45
N MET A 134 3.64 2.51 10.73
CA MET A 134 2.46 3.33 10.45
C MET A 134 1.73 3.72 11.75
N LYS A 135 1.49 2.76 12.65
CA LYS A 135 0.84 3.01 13.95
C LYS A 135 1.60 4.05 14.76
N GLU A 136 2.93 3.94 14.81
CA GLU A 136 3.76 4.91 15.53
C GLU A 136 3.67 6.31 14.92
N LYS A 137 3.63 6.45 13.59
CA LYS A 137 3.42 7.76 12.93
C LYS A 137 2.02 8.33 13.19
N VAL A 138 0.98 7.50 13.18
CA VAL A 138 -0.40 7.91 13.50
C VAL A 138 -0.50 8.44 14.93
N LYS A 139 0.09 7.72 15.90
CA LYS A 139 0.11 8.14 17.31
C LYS A 139 0.82 9.47 17.50
N ALA A 140 1.97 9.64 16.85
CA ALA A 140 2.78 10.85 16.94
C ALA A 140 2.09 12.08 16.32
N ASP A 141 1.34 11.92 15.23
CA ASP A 141 0.82 13.02 14.43
C ASP A 141 -0.66 12.86 14.04
N ILE A 142 -1.49 12.46 15.00
CA ILE A 142 -2.89 12.11 14.73
C ILE A 142 -3.68 13.21 14.00
N ASN A 143 -3.44 14.48 14.33
CA ASN A 143 -4.17 15.61 13.75
C ASN A 143 -3.89 15.71 12.24
N VAL A 144 -2.64 15.49 11.85
CA VAL A 144 -2.23 15.51 10.43
C VAL A 144 -2.83 14.31 9.70
N PHE A 145 -2.82 13.12 10.30
CA PHE A 145 -3.46 11.95 9.70
C PHE A 145 -4.96 12.16 9.53
N CYS A 146 -5.66 12.73 10.53
CA CYS A 146 -7.07 13.08 10.41
C CYS A 146 -7.31 14.09 9.28
N GLU A 147 -6.50 15.14 9.19
CA GLU A 147 -6.61 16.13 8.11
C GLU A 147 -6.41 15.52 6.71
N LEU A 148 -5.48 14.57 6.56
CA LEU A 148 -5.24 13.90 5.29
C LEU A 148 -6.31 12.85 4.96
N LEU A 149 -6.80 12.13 5.97
CA LEU A 149 -7.86 11.13 5.81
C LEU A 149 -9.21 11.78 5.52
N SER A 150 -9.51 12.98 6.06
CA SER A 150 -10.78 13.67 5.81
C SER A 150 -10.98 14.01 4.31
N LYS A 151 -9.88 14.13 3.56
CA LYS A 151 -9.82 14.34 2.11
C LYS A 151 -10.01 13.05 1.29
N ARG A 152 -10.14 11.89 1.95
CA ARG A 152 -10.34 10.57 1.30
C ARG A 152 -11.82 10.19 1.29
N SER A 153 -12.16 9.23 0.43
CA SER A 153 -13.49 8.62 0.44
C SER A 153 -13.72 7.85 1.74
N GLU A 154 -14.99 7.69 2.14
CA GLU A 154 -15.33 6.92 3.36
C GLU A 154 -14.82 5.47 3.29
N LYS A 155 -14.85 4.88 2.09
CA LYS A 155 -14.31 3.55 1.83
C LYS A 155 -12.81 3.48 2.12
N GLU A 156 -12.05 4.47 1.67
CA GLU A 156 -10.60 4.54 1.91
C GLU A 156 -10.29 4.77 3.39
N ILE A 157 -11.01 5.69 4.06
CA ILE A 157 -10.86 5.94 5.49
C ILE A 157 -11.11 4.66 6.29
N LYS A 158 -12.22 3.97 6.02
CA LYS A 158 -12.54 2.71 6.69
C LYS A 158 -11.48 1.64 6.40
N SER A 159 -11.00 1.56 5.15
CA SER A 159 -9.95 0.60 4.80
C SER A 159 -8.62 0.87 5.49
N PHE A 160 -8.23 2.14 5.65
CA PHE A 160 -7.05 2.53 6.42
C PHE A 160 -7.15 2.04 7.86
N TRP A 161 -8.28 2.33 8.52
CA TRP A 161 -8.51 1.90 9.91
C TRP A 161 -8.67 0.39 10.06
N TYR A 162 -9.21 -0.30 9.05
CA TYR A 162 -9.24 -1.76 9.02
C TYR A 162 -7.81 -2.28 9.14
N PHE A 163 -6.91 -1.82 8.27
CA PHE A 163 -5.50 -2.20 8.33
C PHE A 163 -4.82 -1.77 9.63
N TYR A 164 -5.22 -0.65 10.25
CA TYR A 164 -4.71 -0.27 11.58
C TYR A 164 -5.08 -1.31 12.65
N PHE A 165 -6.32 -1.80 12.66
CA PHE A 165 -6.79 -2.71 13.70
C PHE A 165 -6.51 -4.18 13.41
N ASP A 166 -6.31 -4.54 12.15
CA ASP A 166 -6.06 -5.92 11.73
C ASP A 166 -4.78 -6.47 12.38
N SER A 167 -4.88 -7.60 13.06
CA SER A 167 -3.83 -8.14 13.92
C SER A 167 -4.19 -9.57 14.31
N PRO A 168 -3.21 -10.49 14.47
CA PRO A 168 -3.45 -11.85 14.96
C PRO A 168 -4.02 -11.87 16.38
N HIS A 169 -3.92 -10.73 17.08
CA HIS A 169 -4.57 -10.48 18.35
C HIS A 169 -5.55 -9.32 18.18
N PRO A 170 -6.84 -9.61 17.90
CA PRO A 170 -7.86 -8.58 17.71
C PRO A 170 -8.02 -7.75 18.99
N ILE A 171 -7.97 -6.43 18.84
CA ILE A 171 -8.26 -5.54 19.96
C ILE A 171 -9.77 -5.48 20.22
N LYS A 172 -10.16 -5.34 21.48
CA LYS A 172 -11.58 -5.33 21.89
C LYS A 172 -12.20 -3.94 21.77
N GLU A 173 -11.41 -2.91 22.04
CA GLU A 173 -11.87 -1.54 22.18
C GLU A 173 -10.90 -0.57 21.48
N ILE A 174 -11.40 0.62 21.16
CA ILE A 174 -10.57 1.69 20.58
C ILE A 174 -9.57 2.17 21.64
N PRO A 175 -8.26 2.14 21.37
CA PRO A 175 -7.24 2.61 22.30
C PRO A 175 -7.50 4.05 22.75
N GLU A 176 -7.17 4.37 24.01
CA GLU A 176 -7.42 5.68 24.63
C GLU A 176 -6.83 6.82 23.79
N GLU A 177 -5.63 6.62 23.23
CA GLU A 177 -4.95 7.61 22.41
C GLU A 177 -5.68 7.92 21.09
N LEU A 178 -6.61 7.08 20.63
CA LEU A 178 -7.43 7.33 19.44
C LEU A 178 -8.80 7.93 19.79
N GLN A 179 -9.18 7.98 21.07
CA GLN A 179 -10.47 8.55 21.49
C GLN A 179 -10.58 10.04 21.15
N LYS A 180 -9.46 10.77 21.20
CA LYS A 180 -9.37 12.19 20.80
C LYS A 180 -9.82 12.47 19.36
N ILE A 181 -9.82 11.47 18.47
CA ILE A 181 -10.30 11.63 17.09
C ILE A 181 -11.77 12.05 17.05
N LYS A 182 -12.56 11.67 18.07
CA LYS A 182 -13.96 12.10 18.21
C LYS A 182 -14.12 13.62 18.21
N GLU A 183 -13.13 14.34 18.74
CA GLU A 183 -13.11 15.81 18.81
C GLU A 183 -12.45 16.44 17.58
N ILE A 184 -11.52 15.72 16.93
CA ILE A 184 -10.77 16.21 15.76
C ILE A 184 -11.64 16.18 14.50
N ASP A 185 -12.32 15.07 14.24
CA ASP A 185 -13.10 14.88 13.02
C ASP A 185 -14.32 13.97 13.26
N SER A 186 -15.51 14.59 13.18
CA SER A 186 -16.80 13.93 13.41
C SER A 186 -17.14 12.82 12.41
N LYS A 187 -16.50 12.80 11.23
CA LYS A 187 -16.68 11.77 10.20
C LYS A 187 -15.72 10.60 10.39
N ILE A 188 -14.47 10.87 10.80
CA ILE A 188 -13.44 9.81 10.89
C ILE A 188 -13.71 8.85 12.05
N PHE A 189 -14.09 9.35 13.23
CA PHE A 189 -14.26 8.50 14.40
C PHE A 189 -15.32 7.39 14.19
N PRO A 190 -16.53 7.68 13.66
CA PRO A 190 -17.50 6.63 13.34
C PRO A 190 -16.97 5.59 12.35
N LEU A 191 -16.26 6.01 11.31
CA LEU A 191 -15.68 5.10 10.30
C LEU A 191 -14.59 4.20 10.89
N MET A 192 -13.77 4.73 11.80
CA MET A 192 -12.78 3.97 12.56
C MET A 192 -13.45 2.90 13.43
N VAL A 193 -14.53 3.25 14.14
CA VAL A 193 -15.30 2.29 14.96
C VAL A 193 -15.92 1.19 14.09
N LEU A 194 -16.44 1.53 12.90
CA LEU A 194 -16.95 0.54 11.95
C LEU A 194 -15.85 -0.41 11.47
N ALA A 195 -14.67 0.11 11.15
CA ALA A 195 -13.54 -0.71 10.74
C ALA A 195 -13.09 -1.70 11.83
N LEU A 196 -13.04 -1.27 13.11
CA LEU A 196 -12.74 -2.17 14.22
C LEU A 196 -13.77 -3.32 14.32
N LYS A 197 -15.07 -3.00 14.20
CA LYS A 197 -16.12 -4.02 14.22
C LYS A 197 -15.99 -5.02 13.09
N GLU A 198 -15.62 -4.56 11.89
CA GLU A 198 -15.37 -5.44 10.74
C GLU A 198 -14.19 -6.39 11.00
N VAL A 199 -13.07 -5.88 11.53
CA VAL A 199 -11.93 -6.73 11.94
C VAL A 199 -12.37 -7.77 12.97
N GLN A 200 -13.10 -7.37 14.00
CA GLN A 200 -13.58 -8.28 15.05
C GLN A 200 -14.54 -9.36 14.54
N GLN A 201 -15.28 -9.10 13.46
CA GLN A 201 -16.14 -10.08 12.82
C GLN A 201 -15.32 -11.08 12.00
N ALA A 202 -14.35 -10.59 11.20
CA ALA A 202 -13.49 -11.43 10.38
C ALA A 202 -12.69 -12.47 11.18
N TRP A 203 -12.32 -12.16 12.42
CA TRP A 203 -11.60 -13.09 13.31
C TRP A 203 -12.49 -14.07 14.10
N LYS A 204 -13.82 -14.00 13.93
CA LYS A 204 -14.77 -14.96 14.53
C LYS A 204 -15.18 -16.08 13.56
N GLU A 205 -14.90 -15.90 12.28
CA GLU A 205 -15.14 -16.86 11.19
C GLU A 205 -13.93 -17.78 11.00
#